data_AF-A0A969GPV9-F1
#
_entry.id   AF-A0A969GPV9-F1
#
_cell.length_a   1.000
_cell.length_b   1.000
_cell.length_c   1.000
_cell.angle_alpha   90.00
_cell.angle_beta   90.00
_cell.angle_gamma   90.00
#
_symmetry.space_group_name_H-M   'P 1'
#
loop_
_entity.id
_entity.type
_entity.pdbx_description
1 polymer ?
#
loop_
_entity_poly.entity_id
_entity_poly.type
_entity_poly.pdbx_seq_one_letter_code
_entity_poly.pdbx_strand_id
1 'polypeptide(L)'
;MDIDGRINQANGRLKSARLKVAIERRGGTLSLRATLPAKEEGCKPHRQKIALGVKATPAGLQFAERRARELANDLDAEWFNWSNWLQDDYDSESGMSCSSWVEKFEQEYWNRRDRNQQTQTTWNTDYRVILNKLPADEVLSPELLLNLINSESCKSKIC
;
A
#
# COMPACT_ATOMS: atom_id res chain seq x y z
N MET A 1 -10.34 -21.94 -24.32
CA MET A 1 -9.09 -22.24 -23.60
C MET A 1 -9.27 -21.74 -22.17
N ASP A 2 -9.20 -22.64 -21.21
CA ASP A 2 -9.41 -22.31 -19.80
C ASP A 2 -8.30 -21.39 -19.26
N ILE A 3 -8.60 -20.59 -18.23
CA ILE A 3 -7.65 -19.63 -17.66
C ILE A 3 -6.41 -20.34 -17.10
N ASP A 4 -6.56 -21.55 -16.54
CA ASP A 4 -5.45 -22.33 -16.02
C ASP A 4 -4.50 -22.81 -17.14
N GLY A 5 -5.05 -23.10 -18.33
CA GLY A 5 -4.25 -23.35 -19.53
C GLY A 5 -3.42 -22.13 -19.95
N ARG A 6 -3.98 -20.92 -19.83
CA ARG A 6 -3.27 -19.66 -20.13
C ARG A 6 -2.20 -19.34 -19.10
N ILE A 7 -2.45 -19.64 -17.82
CA ILE A 7 -1.46 -19.53 -16.74
C ILE A 7 -0.27 -20.46 -17.03
N ASN A 8 -0.52 -21.69 -17.45
CA ASN A 8 0.55 -22.62 -17.81
C ASN A 8 1.39 -22.11 -18.99
N GLN A 9 0.76 -21.52 -20.01
CA GLN A 9 1.48 -20.90 -21.12
C GLN A 9 2.32 -19.69 -20.67
N ALA A 10 1.78 -18.84 -19.78
CA ALA A 10 2.52 -17.72 -19.19
C ALA A 10 3.73 -18.22 -18.37
N ASN A 11 3.55 -19.24 -17.53
CA ASN A 11 4.63 -19.87 -16.77
C ASN A 11 5.69 -20.51 -17.69
N GLY A 12 5.28 -21.09 -18.83
CA GLY A 12 6.20 -21.57 -19.86
C GLY A 12 7.08 -20.47 -20.43
N ARG A 13 6.52 -19.28 -20.68
CA ARG A 13 7.28 -18.10 -21.14
C ARG A 13 8.27 -17.60 -20.07
N LEU A 14 7.82 -17.49 -18.81
CA LEU A 14 8.70 -17.09 -17.69
C LEU A 14 9.86 -18.07 -17.51
N LYS A 15 9.59 -19.38 -17.59
CA LYS A 15 10.62 -20.43 -17.49
C LYS A 15 11.60 -20.38 -18.66
N SER A 16 11.11 -20.11 -19.87
CA SER A 16 11.97 -19.97 -21.07
C SER A 16 12.89 -18.76 -20.96
N ALA A 17 12.42 -17.68 -20.32
CA ALA A 17 13.21 -16.51 -19.97
C ALA A 17 14.12 -16.71 -18.74
N ARG A 18 14.19 -17.93 -18.19
CA ARG A 18 14.99 -18.29 -16.98
C ARG A 18 14.61 -17.52 -15.71
N LEU A 19 13.42 -16.95 -15.67
CA LEU A 19 12.92 -16.22 -14.50
C LEU A 19 12.45 -17.24 -13.43
N LYS A 20 12.95 -17.10 -12.21
CA LYS A 20 12.65 -18.01 -11.08
C LYS A 20 11.32 -17.65 -10.38
N VAL A 21 10.33 -17.20 -11.14
CA VAL A 21 9.01 -16.76 -10.67
C VAL A 21 7.91 -17.54 -11.41
N ALA A 22 6.88 -17.95 -10.69
CA ALA A 22 5.71 -18.62 -11.26
C ALA A 22 4.41 -17.92 -10.83
N ILE A 23 3.42 -17.89 -11.73
CA ILE A 23 2.07 -17.41 -11.46
C ILE A 23 1.22 -18.60 -10.99
N GLU A 24 0.51 -18.42 -9.89
CA GLU A 24 -0.47 -19.37 -9.36
C GLU A 24 -1.85 -18.73 -9.25
N ARG A 25 -2.89 -19.54 -9.44
CA ARG A 25 -4.28 -19.16 -9.17
C ARG A 25 -4.71 -19.74 -7.82
N ARG A 26 -5.38 -18.92 -7.00
CA ARG A 26 -6.05 -19.35 -5.78
C ARG A 26 -7.50 -18.88 -5.81
N GLY A 27 -8.41 -19.80 -6.09
CA GLY A 27 -9.83 -19.47 -6.27
C GLY A 27 -10.03 -18.47 -7.42
N GLY A 28 -10.47 -17.26 -7.08
CA GLY A 28 -10.75 -16.20 -8.05
C GLY A 28 -9.58 -15.27 -8.36
N THR A 29 -8.43 -15.38 -7.69
CA THR A 29 -7.32 -14.42 -7.78
C THR A 29 -5.99 -15.05 -8.16
N LEU A 30 -5.04 -14.21 -8.58
CA LEU A 30 -3.69 -14.59 -8.98
C LEU A 30 -2.64 -14.19 -7.94
N SER A 31 -1.57 -14.97 -7.85
CA SER A 31 -0.43 -14.74 -6.97
C SER A 31 0.87 -15.10 -7.67
N LEU A 32 1.97 -14.46 -7.27
CA LEU A 32 3.32 -14.83 -7.68
C LEU A 32 3.94 -15.76 -6.65
N ARG A 33 4.75 -16.71 -7.09
CA ARG A 33 5.49 -17.64 -6.24
C ARG A 33 6.95 -17.66 -6.68
N ALA A 34 7.84 -17.34 -5.76
CA ALA A 34 9.28 -17.29 -5.98
C ALA A 34 10.04 -17.62 -4.68
N THR A 35 11.35 -17.80 -4.76
CA THR A 35 12.21 -17.81 -3.57
C THR A 35 12.51 -16.35 -3.22
N LEU A 36 12.01 -15.90 -2.07
CA LEU A 36 12.11 -14.51 -1.65
C LEU A 36 12.96 -14.41 -0.38
N PRO A 37 13.61 -13.26 -0.13
CA PRO A 37 14.21 -12.95 1.16
C PRO A 37 13.19 -13.12 2.28
N ALA A 38 13.62 -13.61 3.44
CA ALA A 38 12.70 -13.75 4.56
C ALA A 38 12.14 -12.39 5.00
N LYS A 39 10.91 -12.40 5.54
CA LYS A 39 10.27 -11.18 6.07
C LYS A 39 10.89 -10.74 7.38
N GLU A 40 11.28 -11.70 8.20
CA GLU A 40 11.94 -11.47 9.49
C GLU A 40 13.46 -11.58 9.31
N GLU A 41 14.18 -10.66 9.94
CA GLU A 41 15.63 -10.66 9.95
C GLU A 41 16.18 -11.94 10.60
N GLY A 42 17.22 -12.54 10.00
CA GLY A 42 17.85 -13.77 10.48
C GLY A 42 17.29 -15.07 9.89
N CYS A 43 16.18 -15.03 9.15
CA CYS A 43 15.65 -16.20 8.45
C CYS A 43 16.25 -16.36 7.04
N LYS A 44 16.42 -17.61 6.60
CA LYS A 44 16.93 -17.91 5.25
C LYS A 44 15.86 -17.61 4.18
N PRO A 45 16.28 -17.16 2.98
CA PRO A 45 15.37 -17.07 1.83
C PRO A 45 14.67 -18.40 1.60
N HIS A 46 13.35 -18.35 1.42
CA HIS A 46 12.55 -19.54 1.18
C HIS A 46 11.46 -19.25 0.16
N ARG A 47 10.80 -20.31 -0.28
CA ARG A 47 9.76 -20.19 -1.29
C ARG A 47 8.51 -19.59 -0.67
N GLN A 48 8.12 -18.42 -1.18
CA GLN A 48 7.01 -17.65 -0.68
C GLN A 48 6.09 -17.23 -1.82
N LYS A 49 4.93 -16.67 -1.44
CA LYS A 49 3.89 -16.21 -2.36
C LYS A 49 3.55 -14.76 -2.09
N ILE A 50 3.32 -14.01 -3.16
CA ILE A 50 2.87 -12.61 -3.14
C ILE A 50 1.50 -12.57 -3.80
N ALA A 51 0.48 -12.15 -3.05
CA ALA A 51 -0.86 -11.96 -3.60
C ALA A 51 -0.88 -10.67 -4.43
N LEU A 52 -1.42 -10.72 -5.64
CA LEU A 52 -1.48 -9.54 -6.53
C LEU A 52 -2.80 -8.78 -6.44
N GLY A 53 -3.78 -9.28 -5.68
CA GLY A 53 -5.12 -8.69 -5.60
C GLY A 53 -5.95 -8.77 -6.90
N VAL A 54 -5.40 -9.24 -8.01
CA VAL A 54 -6.09 -9.28 -9.32
C VAL A 54 -6.88 -10.56 -9.54
N LYS A 55 -8.02 -10.44 -10.22
CA LYS A 55 -8.84 -11.60 -10.61
C LYS A 55 -8.16 -12.45 -11.68
N ALA A 56 -8.47 -13.74 -11.69
CA ALA A 56 -8.02 -14.71 -12.70
C ALA A 56 -8.76 -14.51 -14.03
N THR A 57 -8.56 -13.35 -14.65
CA THR A 57 -9.07 -12.98 -15.98
C THR A 57 -7.91 -12.85 -16.96
N PRO A 58 -8.17 -12.82 -18.28
CA PRO A 58 -7.13 -12.57 -19.28
C PRO A 58 -6.31 -11.29 -19.03
N ALA A 59 -6.98 -10.21 -18.61
CA ALA A 59 -6.32 -8.95 -18.25
C ALA A 59 -5.50 -9.07 -16.97
N GLY A 60 -6.05 -9.73 -15.93
CA GLY A 60 -5.33 -10.00 -14.69
C GLY A 60 -4.09 -10.89 -14.91
N LEU A 61 -4.15 -11.82 -15.86
CA LEU A 61 -3.01 -12.66 -16.23
C LEU A 61 -1.90 -11.86 -16.92
N GLN A 62 -2.22 -10.95 -17.83
CA GLN A 62 -1.21 -10.07 -18.44
C GLN A 62 -0.54 -9.18 -17.39
N PHE A 63 -1.32 -8.64 -16.46
CA PHE A 63 -0.81 -7.89 -15.31
C PHE A 63 0.14 -8.74 -14.47
N ALA A 64 -0.28 -9.96 -14.11
CA ALA A 64 0.51 -10.89 -13.31
C ALA A 64 1.82 -11.28 -14.01
N GLU A 65 1.80 -11.46 -15.34
CA GLU A 65 2.99 -11.77 -16.11
C GLU A 65 3.99 -10.61 -16.14
N ARG A 66 3.52 -9.36 -16.27
CA ARG A 66 4.39 -8.18 -16.17
C ARG A 66 5.01 -8.08 -14.77
N ARG A 67 4.20 -8.20 -13.72
CA ARG A 67 4.65 -8.20 -12.32
C ARG A 67 5.64 -9.34 -12.04
N ALA A 68 5.46 -10.51 -12.64
CA ALA A 68 6.42 -11.61 -12.50
C ALA A 68 7.81 -11.26 -13.05
N ARG A 69 7.90 -10.47 -14.13
CA ARG A 69 9.18 -10.01 -14.67
C ARG A 69 9.81 -8.92 -13.82
N GLU A 70 9.00 -7.97 -13.34
CA GLU A 70 9.45 -6.94 -12.38
C GLU A 70 10.06 -7.61 -11.12
N LEU A 71 9.36 -8.59 -10.54
CA LEU A 71 9.86 -9.35 -9.39
C LEU A 71 11.17 -10.08 -9.69
N ALA A 72 11.29 -10.68 -10.87
CA ALA A 72 12.50 -11.38 -11.26
C ALA A 72 13.68 -10.41 -11.39
N ASN A 73 13.47 -9.23 -11.98
CA ASN A 73 14.50 -8.19 -12.09
C ASN A 73 14.95 -7.70 -10.71
N ASP A 74 14.02 -7.45 -9.79
CA ASP A 74 14.33 -7.01 -8.42
C ASP A 74 15.18 -8.05 -7.67
N LEU A 75 14.87 -9.33 -7.85
CA LEU A 75 15.62 -10.44 -7.25
C LEU A 75 17.01 -10.59 -7.88
N ASP A 76 17.12 -10.44 -9.20
CA ASP A 76 18.40 -10.55 -9.91
C ASP A 76 19.32 -9.35 -9.63
N ALA A 77 18.75 -8.17 -9.37
CA ALA A 77 19.47 -6.96 -8.99
C ALA A 77 19.79 -6.87 -7.48
N GLU A 78 19.35 -7.84 -6.67
CA GLU A 78 19.44 -7.82 -5.21
C GLU A 78 18.80 -6.58 -4.55
N TRP A 79 17.84 -5.94 -5.23
CA TRP A 79 17.13 -4.74 -4.77
C TRP A 79 15.71 -5.03 -4.28
N PHE A 80 15.39 -6.31 -4.09
CA PHE A 80 14.08 -6.72 -3.62
C PHE A 80 13.77 -6.10 -2.24
N ASN A 81 12.65 -5.38 -2.17
CA ASN A 81 12.11 -4.84 -0.94
C ASN A 81 10.63 -5.26 -0.78
N TRP A 82 10.29 -5.84 0.36
CA TRP A 82 8.93 -6.27 0.68
C TRP A 82 7.91 -5.13 0.60
N SER A 83 8.28 -3.88 0.92
CA SER A 83 7.35 -2.74 0.86
C SER A 83 6.77 -2.50 -0.54
N ASN A 84 7.51 -2.82 -1.60
CA ASN A 84 7.06 -2.61 -2.98
C ASN A 84 6.06 -3.68 -3.45
N TRP A 85 5.93 -4.78 -2.70
CA TRP A 85 5.23 -5.99 -3.10
C TRP A 85 4.12 -6.38 -2.12
N LEU A 86 4.18 -5.89 -0.89
CA LEU A 86 3.06 -5.93 0.04
C LEU A 86 2.09 -4.85 -0.41
N GLN A 87 0.92 -5.29 -0.87
CA GLN A 87 -0.23 -4.41 -1.01
C GLN A 87 -0.70 -4.09 0.41
N ASP A 88 0.04 -3.21 1.08
CA ASP A 88 -0.48 -2.52 2.24
C ASP A 88 -1.60 -1.63 1.67
N ASP A 89 -2.82 -1.73 2.22
CA ASP A 89 -3.97 -0.93 1.79
C ASP A 89 -3.67 0.60 1.81
N TYR A 90 -2.54 0.99 2.41
CA TYR A 90 -1.92 2.31 2.42
C TYR A 90 -1.41 2.82 1.06
N ASP A 91 -1.17 1.96 0.06
CA ASP A 91 -0.57 2.39 -1.22
C ASP A 91 -1.54 3.12 -2.16
N SER A 92 -2.84 3.08 -1.88
CA SER A 92 -3.80 3.94 -2.59
C SER A 92 -3.78 5.39 -2.07
N GLU A 93 -3.07 5.64 -0.98
CA GLU A 93 -3.10 6.91 -0.24
C GLU A 93 -1.70 7.55 -0.09
N SER A 94 -0.63 6.85 -0.48
CA SER A 94 0.78 7.28 -0.41
C SER A 94 1.20 8.37 -1.40
N GLY A 95 0.23 9.16 -1.88
CA GLY A 95 0.44 10.40 -2.63
C GLY A 95 -0.69 11.41 -2.41
N MET A 96 -1.56 11.18 -1.41
CA MET A 96 -2.65 12.09 -1.09
C MET A 96 -2.13 13.32 -0.36
N SER A 97 -2.67 14.46 -0.78
CA SER A 97 -2.38 15.74 -0.15
C SER A 97 -2.90 15.79 1.29
N CYS A 98 -2.33 16.64 2.14
CA CYS A 98 -2.83 16.81 3.50
C CYS A 98 -4.31 17.18 3.53
N SER A 99 -4.80 18.00 2.59
CA SER A 99 -6.23 18.33 2.49
C SER A 99 -7.11 17.09 2.28
N SER A 100 -6.70 16.20 1.38
CA SER A 100 -7.43 14.97 1.07
C SER A 100 -7.49 14.02 2.27
N TRP A 101 -6.44 13.99 3.09
CA TRP A 101 -6.43 13.24 4.35
C TRP A 101 -7.33 13.85 5.42
N VAL A 102 -7.35 15.17 5.53
CA VAL A 102 -8.22 15.89 6.48
C VAL A 102 -9.69 15.67 6.11
N GLU A 103 -10.04 15.71 4.83
CA GLU A 103 -11.40 15.42 4.36
C GLU A 103 -11.83 13.98 4.64
N LYS A 104 -10.95 13.00 4.43
CA LYS A 104 -11.22 11.60 4.79
C LYS A 104 -11.47 11.45 6.28
N PHE A 105 -10.64 12.07 7.10
CA PHE A 105 -10.82 12.05 8.55
C PHE A 105 -12.13 12.73 8.97
N GLU A 106 -12.51 13.83 8.34
CA GLU A 106 -13.80 14.50 8.59
C GLU A 106 -14.98 13.58 8.29
N GLN A 107 -14.98 12.94 7.12
CA GLN A 107 -16.03 12.01 6.73
C GLN A 107 -16.13 10.85 7.72
N GLU A 108 -15.00 10.28 8.11
CA GLU A 108 -14.96 9.19 9.08
C GLU A 108 -15.44 9.62 10.47
N TYR A 109 -15.04 10.81 10.94
CA TYR A 109 -15.45 11.36 12.21
C TYR A 109 -16.97 11.48 12.32
N TRP A 110 -17.62 11.96 11.24
CA TRP A 110 -19.08 12.10 11.16
C TRP A 110 -19.82 10.79 10.88
N ASN A 111 -19.20 9.83 10.20
CA ASN A 111 -19.79 8.50 10.02
C ASN A 111 -19.84 7.71 11.33
N ARG A 112 -18.91 7.98 12.25
CA ARG A 112 -18.82 7.29 13.56
C ARG A 112 -19.61 7.98 14.67
N ARG A 113 -20.08 9.23 14.47
CA ARG A 113 -20.69 10.04 15.54
C ARG A 113 -21.91 10.80 15.06
N ASP A 114 -22.95 10.81 15.89
CA ASP A 114 -24.11 11.66 15.66
C ASP A 114 -23.73 13.14 15.73
N ARG A 115 -24.25 13.92 14.79
CA ARG A 115 -24.04 15.37 14.74
C ARG A 115 -24.84 16.05 15.86
N ASN A 116 -24.18 16.26 17.00
CA ASN A 116 -24.69 17.04 18.13
C ASN A 116 -23.78 18.24 18.44
N GLN A 117 -24.23 19.17 19.29
CA GLN A 117 -23.48 20.40 19.59
C GLN A 117 -22.07 20.12 20.17
N GLN A 118 -21.94 19.07 20.98
CA GLN A 118 -20.67 18.70 21.60
C GLN A 118 -19.65 18.16 20.58
N THR A 119 -20.08 17.24 19.71
CA THR A 119 -19.24 16.66 18.66
C THR A 119 -18.86 17.69 17.59
N GLN A 120 -19.74 18.65 17.29
CA GLN A 120 -19.43 19.82 16.45
C GLN A 120 -18.43 20.77 17.07
N THR A 121 -18.57 21.06 18.37
CA THR A 121 -17.59 21.91 19.07
C THR A 121 -16.23 21.25 19.03
N THR A 122 -16.14 19.99 19.44
CA THR A 122 -14.89 19.18 19.43
C THR A 122 -14.25 19.14 18.04
N TRP A 123 -15.04 18.91 16.98
CA TRP A 123 -14.53 18.92 15.60
C TRP A 123 -13.93 20.28 15.23
N ASN A 124 -14.66 21.37 15.50
CA ASN A 124 -14.27 22.70 15.10
C ASN A 124 -13.11 23.27 15.92
N THR A 125 -13.03 22.98 17.22
CA THR A 125 -12.02 23.57 18.11
C THR A 125 -10.76 22.74 18.18
N ASP A 126 -10.89 21.41 18.27
CA ASP A 126 -9.76 20.55 18.64
C ASP A 126 -9.11 19.95 17.40
N TYR A 127 -9.92 19.44 16.47
CA TYR A 127 -9.40 18.76 15.28
C TYR A 127 -9.14 19.75 14.14
N ARG A 128 -10.15 20.52 13.73
CA ARG A 128 -10.08 21.39 12.54
C ARG A 128 -9.03 22.48 12.67
N VAL A 129 -8.89 23.11 13.83
CA VAL A 129 -7.89 24.18 14.07
C VAL A 129 -6.46 23.67 13.92
N ILE A 130 -6.20 22.45 14.38
CA ILE A 130 -4.86 21.85 14.32
C ILE A 130 -4.59 21.34 12.90
N LEU A 131 -5.54 20.60 12.32
CA LEU A 131 -5.39 19.98 11.00
C LEU A 131 -5.28 21.02 9.87
N ASN A 132 -5.93 22.18 9.97
CA ASN A 132 -5.82 23.27 8.99
C ASN A 132 -4.44 23.95 8.95
N LYS A 133 -3.54 23.66 9.90
CA LYS A 133 -2.17 24.17 9.87
C LYS A 133 -1.27 23.35 8.94
N LEU A 134 -1.71 22.18 8.50
CA LEU A 134 -1.00 21.39 7.51
C LEU A 134 -1.09 22.05 6.13
N PRO A 135 -0.01 22.04 5.34
CA PRO A 135 -0.03 22.57 3.97
C PRO A 135 -0.96 21.72 3.09
N ALA A 136 -2.04 22.33 2.58
CA ALA A 136 -3.13 21.63 1.90
C ALA A 136 -2.70 20.84 0.66
N ASP A 137 -1.75 21.37 -0.12
CA ASP A 137 -1.32 20.83 -1.42
C ASP A 137 -0.11 19.89 -1.33
N GLU A 138 0.52 19.77 -0.16
CA GLU A 138 1.67 18.89 0.03
C GLU A 138 1.23 17.48 0.39
N VAL A 139 2.02 16.49 -0.05
CA VAL A 139 1.81 15.09 0.36
C VAL A 139 2.12 14.95 1.83
N LEU A 140 1.23 14.27 2.56
CA LEU A 140 1.42 14.06 4.00
C LEU A 140 2.72 13.30 4.25
N SER A 141 3.64 13.93 5.00
CA SER A 141 4.92 13.37 5.36
C SER A 141 5.12 13.33 6.89
N PRO A 142 5.98 12.42 7.40
CA PRO A 142 6.31 12.39 8.82
C PRO A 142 6.89 13.72 9.34
N GLU A 143 7.64 14.43 8.50
CA GLU A 143 8.25 15.72 8.85
C GLU A 143 7.19 16.81 9.10
N LEU A 144 6.14 16.85 8.27
CA LEU A 144 5.02 17.79 8.45
C LEU A 144 4.27 17.52 9.77
N LEU A 145 4.08 16.25 10.13
CA LEU A 145 3.46 15.87 11.40
C LEU A 145 4.33 16.27 12.61
N LEU A 146 5.64 16.06 12.54
CA LEU A 146 6.57 16.47 13.60
C LEU A 146 6.58 18.00 13.78
N ASN A 147 6.58 18.75 12.68
CA ASN A 147 6.49 20.21 12.71
C ASN A 147 5.19 20.69 13.36
N LEU A 148 4.07 20.04 13.03
CA LEU A 148 2.77 20.33 13.63
C LEU A 148 2.78 20.09 15.15
N ILE A 149 3.25 18.93 15.61
CA ILE A 149 3.33 18.57 17.02
C ILE A 149 4.23 19.54 17.81
N ASN A 150 5.37 19.92 17.23
CA ASN A 150 6.30 20.86 17.83
C ASN A 150 5.69 22.27 17.94
N SER A 151 4.88 22.67 16.96
CA SER A 151 4.18 23.97 16.98
C SER A 151 3.11 24.06 18.08
N GLU A 152 2.45 22.95 18.42
CA GLU A 152 1.48 22.90 19.54
C GLU A 152 2.19 22.82 20.89
N SER A 153 3.30 22.08 20.97
CA SER A 153 4.10 21.94 22.19
C SER A 153 4.74 23.27 22.64
N CYS A 154 5.00 24.20 21.71
CA CYS A 154 5.54 25.52 22.03
C CYS A 154 4.49 26.49 22.63
N LYS A 155 3.19 26.24 22.41
CA LYS A 155 2.11 27.10 22.94
C LYS A 155 1.71 26.80 24.39
N SER A 156 2.18 25.70 24.95
CA SER A 156 1.91 25.32 26.35
C SER A 156 2.87 25.97 27.38
N LYS A 157 3.83 26.81 26.94
CA LYS A 157 4.75 27.54 27.83
C LYS A 157 4.59 29.05 27.73
N ILE A 158 3.38 29.56 27.97
CA ILE A 158 3.19 30.96 28.35
C ILE A 158 2.12 30.99 29.45
N CYS A 159 2.52 31.59 30.57
CA CYS A 159 1.76 31.85 31.79
C CYS A 159 0.44 32.60 31.56
#